data_AF-A0A1V2HZN4-F1
#
_entry.id   AF-A0A1V2HZN4-F1
#
_cell.length_a   1.000
_cell.length_b   1.000
_cell.length_c   1.000
_cell.angle_alpha   90.00
_cell.angle_beta   90.00
_cell.angle_gamma   90.00
#
_symmetry.space_group_name_H-M   'P 1'
#
loop_
_entity.id
_entity.type
_entity.pdbx_description
1 polymer ?
#
loop_
_entity_poly.entity_id
_entity_poly.type
_entity_poly.pdbx_seq_one_letter_code
_entity_poly.pdbx_strand_id
1 'polypeptide(L)'
;MAKIPETARVVLQHRLHTRHTARWPQLRDLTIRYRGDFAYLDAVFTDDPADANPYPLCRLRYTGRPDRWGFAIYLDSRGAYEDSYLPDGQPTATPEQALDCACGLYAGDPTAWTK
;
A
#
# COMPACT_ATOMS: atom_id res chain seq x y z
N MET A 1 3.12 -20.34 9.50
CA MET A 1 3.30 -18.90 9.16
C MET A 1 2.48 -18.09 10.16
N ALA A 2 3.10 -17.12 10.83
CA ALA A 2 2.46 -16.37 11.91
C ALA A 2 1.41 -15.42 11.34
N LYS A 3 0.20 -15.39 11.91
CA LYS A 3 -0.77 -14.34 11.60
C LYS A 3 -0.17 -13.00 12.02
N ILE A 4 -0.44 -11.95 11.24
CA ILE A 4 -0.06 -10.58 11.60
C ILE A 4 -0.61 -10.28 12.99
N PRO A 5 0.24 -9.97 13.99
CA PRO A 5 -0.22 -9.61 15.33
C PRO A 5 -1.06 -8.34 15.27
N GLU A 6 -2.06 -8.23 16.12
CA GLU A 6 -3.00 -7.10 16.14
C GLU A 6 -2.28 -5.76 16.31
N THR A 7 -1.24 -5.73 17.13
CA THR A 7 -0.37 -4.56 17.33
C THR A 7 0.26 -4.08 16.03
N ALA A 8 0.74 -5.00 15.18
CA ALA A 8 1.30 -4.63 13.88
C ALA A 8 0.23 -4.12 12.92
N ARG A 9 -1.01 -4.60 13.02
CA ARG A 9 -2.13 -4.09 12.21
C ARG A 9 -2.50 -2.67 12.60
N VAL A 10 -2.59 -2.38 13.90
CA VAL A 10 -2.90 -1.04 14.41
C VAL A 10 -1.82 -0.04 14.00
N VAL A 11 -0.54 -0.39 14.17
CA VAL A 11 0.57 0.47 13.73
C VAL A 11 0.54 0.69 12.22
N LEU A 12 0.26 -0.36 11.43
CA LEU A 12 0.13 -0.27 9.98
C LEU A 12 -0.98 0.70 9.57
N GLN A 13 -2.18 0.54 10.12
CA GLN A 13 -3.32 1.42 9.82
C GLN A 13 -3.02 2.87 10.18
N HIS A 14 -2.47 3.10 11.38
CA HIS A 14 -2.16 4.44 11.85
C HIS A 14 -1.16 5.15 10.94
N ARG A 15 -0.08 4.45 10.54
CA ARG A 15 0.94 5.01 9.62
C ARG A 15 0.36 5.29 8.23
N LEU A 16 -0.40 4.36 7.68
CA LEU A 16 -1.01 4.52 6.36
C LEU A 16 -2.01 5.68 6.35
N HIS A 17 -2.86 5.80 7.36
CA HIS A 17 -3.83 6.89 7.48
C HIS A 17 -3.15 8.26 7.67
N THR A 18 -2.07 8.30 8.46
CA THR A 18 -1.26 9.52 8.64
C THR A 18 -0.62 9.96 7.32
N ARG A 19 -0.01 9.01 6.59
CA ARG A 19 0.65 9.28 5.31
C ARG A 19 -0.35 9.67 4.20
N HIS A 20 -1.49 8.99 4.18
CA HIS A 20 -2.61 9.28 3.30
C HIS A 20 -3.08 10.73 3.45
N THR A 21 -3.40 11.15 4.67
CA THR A 21 -3.83 12.53 4.96
C THR A 21 -2.73 13.56 4.63
N ALA A 22 -1.46 13.21 4.86
CA ALA A 22 -0.34 14.13 4.69
C ALA A 22 0.08 14.36 3.23
N ARG A 23 0.04 13.32 2.38
CA ARG A 23 0.61 13.38 1.02
C ARG A 23 -0.39 13.08 -0.10
N TRP A 24 -1.51 12.42 0.21
CA TRP A 24 -2.43 11.92 -0.81
C TRP A 24 -3.90 12.31 -0.56
N PRO A 25 -4.23 13.61 -0.55
CA PRO A 25 -5.61 14.07 -0.38
C PRO A 25 -6.55 13.62 -1.53
N GLN A 26 -5.99 13.18 -2.66
CA GLN A 26 -6.72 12.64 -3.81
C GLN A 26 -7.21 11.19 -3.61
N LEU A 27 -6.71 10.49 -2.59
CA LEU A 27 -7.34 9.25 -2.16
C LEU A 27 -8.52 9.63 -1.26
N ARG A 28 -9.72 9.27 -1.68
CA ARG A 28 -10.95 9.45 -0.91
C ARG A 28 -11.01 8.51 0.28
N ASP A 29 -10.67 7.24 0.04
CA ASP A 29 -10.67 6.19 1.05
C ASP A 29 -9.50 5.24 0.83
N LEU A 30 -8.95 4.72 1.93
CA LEU A 30 -7.92 3.68 1.91
C LEU A 30 -8.40 2.51 2.77
N THR A 31 -8.78 1.44 2.11
CA THR A 31 -9.25 0.20 2.74
C THR A 31 -8.09 -0.79 2.85
N ILE A 32 -7.93 -1.39 4.04
CA ILE A 32 -6.87 -2.37 4.32
C ILE A 32 -7.51 -3.71 4.67
N ARG A 33 -7.33 -4.72 3.80
CA ARG A 33 -7.86 -6.07 4.00
C ARG A 33 -6.76 -7.02 4.43
N TYR A 34 -6.94 -7.74 5.54
CA TYR A 34 -5.96 -8.71 6.03
C TYR A 34 -6.36 -10.13 5.66
N ARG A 35 -5.45 -10.89 5.03
CA ARG A 35 -5.62 -12.31 4.73
C ARG A 35 -4.35 -13.08 5.07
N GLY A 36 -4.38 -13.76 6.22
CA GLY A 36 -3.26 -14.55 6.73
C GLY A 36 -2.07 -13.68 7.14
N ASP A 37 -0.97 -13.81 6.41
CA ASP A 37 0.27 -13.03 6.58
C ASP A 37 0.33 -11.80 5.65
N PHE A 38 -0.70 -11.60 4.83
CA PHE A 38 -0.78 -10.53 3.85
C PHE A 38 -1.80 -9.46 4.26
N ALA A 39 -1.46 -8.20 4.02
CA ALA A 39 -2.36 -7.06 4.05
C ALA A 39 -2.49 -6.51 2.61
N TYR A 40 -3.71 -6.38 2.13
CA TYR A 40 -4.05 -5.84 0.83
C TYR A 40 -4.50 -4.40 1.04
N LEU A 41 -3.93 -3.50 0.26
CA LEU A 41 -4.28 -2.09 0.28
C LEU A 41 -5.08 -1.81 -0.99
N ASP A 42 -6.30 -1.34 -0.78
CA ASP A 42 -7.20 -0.94 -1.84
C ASP A 42 -7.57 0.54 -1.60
N ALA A 43 -7.61 1.35 -2.65
CA ALA A 43 -7.91 2.76 -2.55
C ALA A 43 -9.06 3.18 -3.45
N VAL A 44 -9.82 4.16 -2.98
CA VAL A 44 -10.82 4.87 -3.78
C VAL A 44 -10.27 6.26 -4.06
N PHE A 45 -10.23 6.66 -5.32
CA PHE A 45 -9.80 8.01 -5.70
C PHE A 45 -10.98 8.98 -5.60
N THR A 46 -10.69 10.26 -5.36
CA THR A 46 -11.73 11.30 -5.32
C THR A 46 -12.38 11.55 -6.67
N ASP A 47 -11.69 11.18 -7.76
CA ASP A 47 -12.22 11.24 -9.13
C ASP A 47 -13.24 10.12 -9.42
N ASP A 48 -13.17 9.01 -8.68
CA ASP A 48 -14.06 7.87 -8.88
C ASP A 48 -15.47 8.15 -8.33
N PRO A 49 -16.55 7.65 -8.98
CA PRO A 49 -17.92 7.70 -8.45
C PRO A 49 -18.03 7.21 -7.00
N ALA A 50 -19.07 7.66 -6.29
CA ALA A 50 -19.27 7.25 -4.90
C ALA A 50 -19.48 5.73 -4.72
N ASP A 51 -19.94 5.03 -5.78
CA ASP A 51 -20.15 3.58 -5.82
C ASP A 51 -18.98 2.81 -6.45
N ALA A 52 -17.82 3.48 -6.60
CA ALA A 52 -16.59 2.88 -7.07
C ALA A 52 -16.19 1.66 -6.24
N ASN A 53 -15.82 0.58 -6.91
CA ASN A 53 -15.14 -0.51 -6.22
C ASN A 53 -13.70 -0.07 -5.90
N PRO A 54 -13.20 -0.28 -4.67
CA PRO A 54 -11.85 0.12 -4.32
C PRO A 54 -10.82 -0.58 -5.22
N TYR A 55 -9.88 0.21 -5.72
CA TYR A 55 -8.86 -0.23 -6.65
C TYR A 55 -7.68 -0.87 -5.90
N PRO A 56 -7.25 -2.09 -6.26
CA PRO A 56 -6.13 -2.74 -5.59
C PRO A 56 -4.82 -2.01 -5.91
N LEU A 57 -4.21 -1.39 -4.89
CA LEU A 57 -2.95 -0.67 -5.05
C LEU A 57 -1.75 -1.61 -4.91
N CYS A 58 -1.62 -2.22 -3.74
CA CYS A 58 -0.49 -3.06 -3.41
C CYS A 58 -0.82 -4.04 -2.30
N ARG A 59 0.05 -5.04 -2.13
CA ARG A 59 -0.03 -6.04 -1.10
C ARG A 59 1.24 -6.00 -0.25
N LEU A 60 1.05 -5.91 1.06
CA LEU A 60 2.09 -6.00 2.07
C LEU A 60 2.13 -7.40 2.67
N ARG A 61 3.32 -7.98 2.79
CA ARG A 61 3.59 -9.25 3.46
C ARG A 61 4.30 -8.99 4.77
N TYR A 62 3.80 -9.56 5.86
CA TYR A 62 4.44 -9.39 7.15
C TYR A 62 5.72 -10.21 7.25
N THR A 63 6.81 -9.57 7.67
CA THR A 63 8.12 -10.24 7.78
C THR A 63 8.54 -10.50 9.22
N GLY A 64 7.66 -10.24 10.19
CA GLY A 64 7.94 -10.33 11.62
C GLY A 64 8.30 -8.99 12.28
N ARG A 65 8.40 -7.90 11.51
CA ARG A 65 8.63 -6.54 12.02
C ARG A 65 7.53 -5.58 11.57
N PRO A 66 7.04 -4.67 12.43
CA PRO A 66 5.99 -3.72 12.07
C PRO A 66 6.48 -2.61 11.11
N ASP A 67 7.79 -2.37 11.03
CA ASP A 67 8.37 -1.37 10.13
C ASP A 67 8.79 -1.93 8.76
N ARG A 68 8.86 -3.26 8.61
CA ARG A 68 9.38 -3.92 7.40
C ARG A 68 8.36 -4.91 6.86
N TRP A 69 7.83 -4.60 5.69
CA TRP A 69 6.84 -5.42 5.01
C TRP A 69 7.32 -5.75 3.61
N GLY A 70 7.18 -7.00 3.19
CA GLY A 70 7.37 -7.35 1.78
C GLY A 70 6.31 -6.64 0.95
N PHE A 71 6.67 -6.04 -0.18
CA PHE A 71 5.76 -5.18 -0.93
C PHE A 71 5.59 -5.74 -2.35
N ALA A 72 4.34 -5.81 -2.80
CA ALA A 72 4.02 -6.19 -4.17
C ALA A 72 3.00 -5.21 -4.74
N ILE A 73 3.31 -4.61 -5.89
CA ILE A 73 2.41 -3.69 -6.58
C ILE A 73 1.42 -4.52 -7.40
N TYR A 74 0.15 -4.16 -7.36
CA TYR A 74 -0.78 -4.68 -8.36
C TYR A 74 -0.39 -4.12 -9.72
N LEU A 75 -0.43 -4.90 -10.79
CA LEU A 75 -0.21 -4.42 -12.16
C LEU A 75 -1.46 -4.72 -12.97
N ASP A 76 -2.21 -3.68 -13.32
CA ASP A 76 -3.41 -3.79 -14.17
C ASP A 76 -3.11 -4.55 -15.46
N SER A 77 -2.02 -4.18 -16.14
CA SER A 77 -1.57 -4.79 -17.40
C SER A 77 -1.33 -6.30 -17.32
N ARG A 78 -1.08 -6.85 -16.11
CA ARG A 78 -0.87 -8.29 -15.89
C ARG A 78 -1.99 -8.93 -15.06
N GLY A 79 -2.92 -8.15 -14.50
CA GLY A 79 -3.94 -8.63 -13.57
C GLY A 79 -3.37 -9.34 -12.34
N ALA A 80 -2.15 -9.00 -11.91
CA ALA A 80 -1.42 -9.75 -10.89
C ALA A 80 -0.60 -8.82 -9.97
N TYR A 81 -0.33 -9.31 -8.74
CA TYR A 81 0.59 -8.65 -7.82
C TYR A 81 2.03 -9.08 -8.12
N GLU A 82 2.88 -8.11 -8.43
CA GLU A 82 4.30 -8.34 -8.71
C GLU A 82 5.14 -7.90 -7.51
N ASP A 83 5.95 -8.83 -6.99
CA ASP A 83 6.87 -8.55 -5.88
C ASP A 83 7.81 -7.44 -6.32
N SER A 84 7.77 -6.34 -5.57
CA SER A 84 8.45 -5.11 -5.93
C SER A 84 9.57 -4.84 -4.94
N TYR A 85 10.77 -4.66 -5.47
CA TYR A 85 11.94 -4.30 -4.72
C TYR A 85 12.01 -2.78 -4.63
N LEU A 86 12.41 -2.24 -3.46
CA LEU A 86 12.68 -0.81 -3.36
C LEU A 86 13.86 -0.42 -4.27
N PRO A 87 14.01 0.88 -4.60
CA PRO A 87 15.20 1.39 -5.29
C PRO A 87 16.53 1.07 -4.58
N ASP A 88 16.47 0.67 -3.30
CA ASP A 88 17.62 0.21 -2.50
C ASP A 88 17.93 -1.29 -2.66
N GLY A 89 17.19 -2.03 -3.50
CA GLY A 89 17.36 -3.47 -3.75
C GLY A 89 16.85 -4.38 -2.63
N GLN A 90 16.26 -3.81 -1.58
CA GLN A 90 15.69 -4.58 -0.48
C GLN A 90 14.26 -5.09 -0.84
N PRO A 91 13.93 -6.35 -0.52
CA PRO A 91 12.59 -6.91 -0.75
C PRO A 91 11.54 -6.43 0.27
N THR A 92 11.89 -5.50 1.16
CA THR A 92 11.03 -5.07 2.28
C THR A 92 10.99 -3.56 2.41
N ALA A 93 9.79 -3.00 2.33
CA ALA A 93 9.48 -1.57 2.44
C ALA A 93 8.90 -1.22 3.80
N THR A 94 8.99 0.06 4.16
CA THR A 94 8.07 0.62 5.14
C THR A 94 6.67 0.75 4.52
N PRO A 95 5.60 0.68 5.32
CA PRO A 95 4.24 0.79 4.79
C PRO A 95 3.99 2.14 4.11
N GLU A 96 4.65 3.19 4.59
CA GLU A 96 4.57 4.54 4.02
C GLU A 96 5.20 4.60 2.63
N GLN A 97 6.39 4.00 2.45
CA GLN A 97 7.05 3.92 1.14
C GLN A 97 6.25 3.08 0.14
N ALA A 98 5.65 1.98 0.60
CA ALA A 98 4.82 1.14 -0.25
C ALA A 98 3.57 1.87 -0.74
N LEU A 99 2.92 2.65 0.14
CA LEU A 99 1.80 3.51 -0.23
C LEU A 99 2.25 4.60 -1.22
N ASP A 100 3.38 5.25 -0.95
CA ASP A 100 3.95 6.30 -1.80
C ASP A 100 4.22 5.81 -3.23
N CYS A 101 4.83 4.63 -3.34
CA CYS A 101 5.18 4.00 -4.60
C CYS A 101 3.92 3.59 -5.39
N ALA A 102 2.95 2.96 -4.72
CA ALA A 102 1.70 2.57 -5.37
C ALA A 102 0.88 3.79 -5.79
N CYS A 103 0.70 4.78 -4.92
CA CYS A 103 0.01 6.02 -5.26
C CYS A 103 0.73 6.80 -6.36
N GLY A 104 2.06 6.79 -6.40
CA GLY A 104 2.84 7.38 -7.49
C GLY A 104 2.57 6.76 -8.85
N LEU A 105 2.39 5.44 -8.88
CA LEU A 105 2.05 4.72 -10.11
C LEU A 105 0.60 4.97 -10.54
N TYR A 106 -0.34 4.91 -9.60
CA TYR A 106 -1.78 4.91 -9.88
C TYR A 106 -2.42 6.28 -9.94
N ALA A 107 -2.00 7.21 -9.08
CA ALA A 107 -2.51 8.57 -9.09
C ALA A 107 -1.82 9.45 -10.15
N GLY A 108 -0.93 8.86 -10.95
CA GLY A 108 -0.27 9.54 -12.08
C GLY A 108 0.63 10.70 -11.69
N ASP A 109 1.04 10.79 -10.43
CA ASP A 109 1.88 11.89 -9.96
C ASP A 109 3.38 11.56 -10.12
N PRO A 110 4.10 12.19 -11.07
CA PRO A 110 5.51 11.93 -11.29
C PRO A 110 6.39 12.37 -10.12
N THR A 111 5.88 13.17 -9.16
CA THR A 111 6.63 13.60 -7.97
C THR A 111 6.76 12.53 -6.88
N ALA A 112 6.04 11.41 -6.99
CA ALA A 112 6.25 10.26 -6.10
C ALA A 112 7.65 9.63 -6.25
N TRP A 113 8.28 9.82 -7.41
CA TRP A 113 9.62 9.31 -7.73
C TRP A 113 10.71 10.38 -7.61
N THR A 114 10.32 11.65 -7.45
CA THR A 114 11.27 12.76 -7.31
C THR A 114 11.52 13.01 -5.82
N LYS A 115 12.69 12.54 -5.38
CA LYS A 115 13.26 12.79 -4.06
C LYS A 115 13.62 14.27 -3.88
#